data_AF-A0A9P6M7G1-F1
#
_entry.id   AF-A0A9P6M7G1-F1
#
_cell.length_a   1.000
_cell.length_b   1.000
_cell.length_c   1.000
_cell.angle_alpha   90.00
_cell.angle_beta   90.00
_cell.angle_gamma   90.00
#
_symmetry.space_group_name_H-M   'P 1'
#
loop_
_entity.id
_entity.type
_entity.pdbx_description
1 polymer ?
#
loop_
_entity_poly.entity_id
_entity_poly.type
_entity_poly.pdbx_seq_one_letter_code
_entity_poly.pdbx_strand_id
1 'polypeptide(L)'
;MRINIPTVILSLAVASSVYAAPAPVHLEKRGWAMDKLRELFTKAVKSLECGACVTALVAAKDISYLNKNWVLDAAAGLCSEFKVMPKDVCHGLVYSQGPVLIESVLEASLLSGDGKYICHQVLGACPAQGVTSGTLTFPKAKPANASPPAHSGKTIDVLHLS
;
A
#
# COMPACT_ATOMS: atom_id res chain seq x y z
N MET A 1 24.06 -63.08 -4.18
CA MET A 1 22.96 -62.90 -3.21
C MET A 1 21.87 -62.09 -3.91
N ARG A 2 20.79 -62.75 -4.34
CA ARG A 2 19.68 -62.16 -5.10
C ARG A 2 18.59 -61.79 -4.09
N ILE A 3 18.19 -60.53 -4.03
CA ILE A 3 17.05 -60.09 -3.21
C ILE A 3 15.89 -59.83 -4.17
N ASN A 4 14.86 -60.65 -4.02
CA ASN A 4 13.60 -60.58 -4.75
C ASN A 4 12.75 -59.39 -4.28
N ILE A 5 12.16 -58.69 -5.24
CA ILE A 5 11.11 -57.69 -5.07
C ILE A 5 9.76 -58.43 -5.12
N PRO A 6 8.89 -58.35 -4.10
CA PRO A 6 7.48 -58.60 -4.27
C PRO A 6 6.71 -57.29 -4.34
N THR A 7 6.11 -57.08 -5.50
CA THR A 7 4.84 -56.39 -5.75
C THR A 7 3.90 -56.35 -4.54
N VAL A 8 3.75 -55.15 -3.97
CA VAL A 8 2.52 -54.73 -3.27
C VAL A 8 2.17 -53.34 -3.80
N ILE A 9 1.71 -53.32 -5.05
CA ILE A 9 0.79 -52.28 -5.49
C ILE A 9 -0.60 -52.77 -5.06
N LEU A 10 -1.47 -51.81 -4.73
CA LEU A 10 -2.91 -51.97 -4.50
C LEU A 10 -3.27 -52.24 -3.03
N SER A 11 -3.63 -51.16 -2.32
CA SER A 11 -4.81 -51.03 -1.44
C SER A 11 -4.55 -50.08 -0.27
N LEU A 12 -4.57 -48.77 -0.51
CA LEU A 12 -4.95 -47.77 0.52
C LEU A 12 -5.50 -46.51 -0.15
N ALA A 13 -6.49 -46.72 -1.04
CA ALA A 13 -7.55 -45.75 -1.23
C ALA A 13 -8.52 -45.91 -0.05
N VAL A 14 -8.15 -45.41 1.12
CA VAL A 14 -9.07 -45.30 2.26
C VAL A 14 -9.45 -43.83 2.39
N ALA A 15 -10.63 -43.55 1.82
CA ALA A 15 -11.56 -42.49 2.22
C ALA A 15 -10.94 -41.20 2.78
N SER A 16 -10.52 -40.30 1.88
CA SER A 16 -10.50 -38.87 2.16
C SER A 16 -11.92 -38.30 2.14
N SER A 17 -12.79 -38.80 3.03
CA SER A 17 -13.93 -38.02 3.50
C SER A 17 -13.46 -37.24 4.73
N VAL A 18 -12.52 -36.32 4.52
CA VAL A 18 -12.43 -35.16 5.41
C VAL A 18 -13.73 -34.43 5.17
N TYR A 19 -14.72 -34.64 6.04
CA TYR A 19 -15.77 -33.66 6.23
C TYR A 19 -15.03 -32.34 6.34
N ALA A 20 -15.16 -31.47 5.33
CA ALA A 20 -14.63 -30.12 5.40
C ALA A 20 -15.34 -29.51 6.60
N ALA A 21 -14.69 -29.56 7.77
CA ALA A 21 -15.16 -28.85 8.94
C ALA A 21 -15.33 -27.41 8.46
N PRO A 22 -16.51 -26.80 8.64
CA PRO A 22 -16.70 -25.42 8.23
C PRO A 22 -15.55 -24.62 8.83
N ALA A 23 -14.81 -23.92 7.97
CA ALA A 23 -13.68 -23.13 8.42
C ALA A 23 -14.17 -22.27 9.58
N PRO A 24 -13.39 -22.13 10.67
CA PRO A 24 -13.80 -21.27 11.77
C PRO A 24 -14.17 -19.90 11.21
N VAL A 25 -15.35 -19.39 11.58
CA VAL A 25 -16.02 -18.19 10.99
C VAL A 25 -15.08 -16.99 10.79
N HIS A 26 -14.05 -16.87 11.63
CA HIS A 26 -13.03 -15.83 11.51
C HIS A 26 -12.14 -15.95 10.26
N LEU A 27 -11.80 -17.17 9.83
CA LEU A 27 -11.01 -17.42 8.61
C LEU A 27 -11.84 -17.14 7.34
N GLU A 28 -13.13 -17.46 7.35
CA GLU A 28 -14.05 -17.09 6.27
C GLU A 28 -14.18 -15.57 6.15
N LYS A 29 -14.32 -14.87 7.29
CA LYS A 29 -14.36 -13.40 7.34
C LYS A 29 -13.06 -12.74 6.87
N ARG A 30 -11.90 -13.36 7.13
CA ARG A 30 -10.63 -12.89 6.58
C ARG A 30 -10.58 -13.08 5.07
N GLY A 31 -10.90 -14.29 4.59
CA GLY A 31 -10.84 -14.64 3.18
C GLY A 31 -11.66 -13.70 2.30
N TRP A 32 -12.94 -13.48 2.66
CA TRP A 32 -13.80 -12.60 1.85
C TRP A 32 -13.28 -11.15 1.83
N ALA A 33 -12.79 -10.61 2.96
CA ALA A 33 -12.31 -9.23 3.05
C ALA A 33 -11.06 -9.01 2.20
N MET A 34 -10.14 -9.99 2.27
CA MET A 34 -8.92 -10.06 1.48
C MET A 34 -9.20 -10.12 -0.03
N ASP A 35 -10.11 -11.01 -0.44
CA ASP A 35 -10.47 -11.17 -1.84
C ASP A 35 -11.19 -9.93 -2.36
N LYS A 36 -12.05 -9.31 -1.55
CA LYS A 36 -12.73 -8.08 -1.93
C LYS A 36 -11.76 -6.91 -2.09
N LEU A 37 -10.77 -6.77 -1.19
CA LEU A 37 -9.73 -5.75 -1.31
C LEU A 37 -8.89 -5.95 -2.56
N ARG A 38 -8.50 -7.19 -2.86
CA ARG A 38 -7.77 -7.51 -4.09
C ARG A 38 -8.57 -7.13 -5.32
N GLU A 39 -9.85 -7.49 -5.38
CA GLU A 39 -10.74 -7.09 -6.48
C GLU A 39 -10.76 -5.56 -6.67
N LEU A 40 -10.94 -4.80 -5.59
CA LEU A 40 -11.02 -3.35 -5.63
C LEU A 40 -9.70 -2.70 -6.03
N PHE A 41 -8.58 -3.15 -5.48
CA PHE A 41 -7.26 -2.67 -5.87
C PHE A 41 -6.93 -3.03 -7.31
N THR A 42 -7.25 -4.25 -7.74
CA THR A 42 -7.04 -4.67 -9.13
C THR A 42 -7.87 -3.81 -10.08
N LYS A 43 -9.13 -3.50 -9.72
CA LYS A 43 -9.98 -2.59 -10.49
C LYS A 43 -9.36 -1.19 -10.55
N ALA A 44 -8.92 -0.63 -9.42
CA ALA A 44 -8.30 0.69 -9.36
C ALA A 44 -7.06 0.80 -10.26
N VAL A 45 -6.18 -0.20 -10.22
CA VAL A 45 -4.94 -0.20 -11.02
C VAL A 45 -5.22 -0.45 -12.51
N LYS A 46 -6.18 -1.31 -12.86
CA LYS A 46 -6.49 -1.63 -14.27
C LYS A 46 -7.35 -0.59 -14.95
N SER A 47 -8.34 -0.02 -14.25
CA SER A 47 -9.24 0.97 -14.86
C SER A 47 -8.68 2.39 -14.83
N LEU A 48 -7.80 2.69 -13.86
CA LEU A 48 -7.28 4.04 -13.61
C LEU A 48 -8.40 5.09 -13.46
N GLU A 49 -9.59 4.66 -13.04
CA GLU A 49 -10.71 5.55 -12.79
C GLU A 49 -10.64 6.11 -11.37
N CYS A 50 -10.82 7.43 -11.26
CA CYS A 50 -10.80 8.12 -9.97
C CYS A 50 -11.74 7.50 -8.94
N GLY A 51 -12.98 7.18 -9.34
CA GLY A 51 -13.97 6.56 -8.47
C GLY A 51 -13.56 5.16 -7.99
N ALA A 52 -12.94 4.35 -8.85
CA ALA A 52 -12.46 3.02 -8.49
C ALA A 52 -11.32 3.10 -7.46
N CYS A 53 -10.38 4.02 -7.66
CA CYS A 53 -9.29 4.24 -6.72
C CYS A 53 -9.79 4.73 -5.35
N VAL A 54 -10.66 5.74 -5.31
CA VAL A 54 -11.21 6.25 -4.04
C VAL A 54 -12.01 5.17 -3.32
N THR A 55 -12.80 4.38 -4.06
CA THR A 55 -13.55 3.24 -3.48
C THR A 55 -12.60 2.22 -2.85
N ALA A 56 -11.49 1.91 -3.52
CA ALA A 56 -10.50 0.98 -2.99
C ALA A 56 -9.82 1.52 -1.72
N LEU A 57 -9.51 2.83 -1.66
CA LEU A 57 -8.98 3.47 -0.45
C LEU A 57 -9.98 3.43 0.71
N VAL A 58 -11.26 3.70 0.45
CA VAL A 58 -12.31 3.65 1.48
C VAL A 58 -12.44 2.24 2.04
N ALA A 59 -12.50 1.22 1.17
CA ALA A 59 -12.56 -0.17 1.62
C ALA A 59 -11.30 -0.58 2.41
N ALA A 60 -10.12 -0.12 1.98
CA ALA A 60 -8.88 -0.34 2.70
C ALA A 60 -8.90 0.32 4.09
N LYS A 61 -9.43 1.54 4.21
CA LYS A 61 -9.60 2.24 5.48
C LYS A 61 -10.53 1.47 6.42
N ASP A 62 -11.70 1.08 5.93
CA ASP A 62 -12.71 0.36 6.72
C ASP A 62 -12.16 -0.98 7.24
N ILE A 63 -11.45 -1.73 6.40
CA ILE A 63 -10.84 -2.99 6.81
C ILE A 63 -9.63 -2.76 7.72
N SER A 64 -8.90 -1.66 7.58
CA SER A 64 -7.77 -1.32 8.45
C SER A 64 -8.18 -1.08 9.90
N TYR A 65 -9.40 -0.62 10.17
CA TYR A 65 -9.95 -0.54 11.53
C TYR A 65 -10.14 -1.92 12.17
N LEU A 66 -10.37 -2.95 11.37
CA LEU A 66 -10.49 -4.33 11.84
C LEU A 66 -9.12 -4.99 11.96
N ASN A 67 -8.33 -4.93 10.89
CA ASN A 67 -7.01 -5.53 10.83
C ASN A 67 -6.18 -4.93 9.68
N LYS A 68 -5.16 -4.13 10.03
CA LYS A 68 -4.23 -3.51 9.08
C LYS A 68 -3.46 -4.55 8.23
N ASN A 69 -3.13 -5.71 8.79
CA ASN A 69 -2.38 -6.74 8.06
C ASN A 69 -3.19 -7.37 6.94
N TRP A 70 -4.53 -7.36 7.02
CA TRP A 70 -5.35 -7.85 5.91
C TRP A 70 -5.20 -6.95 4.68
N VAL A 71 -5.11 -5.64 4.87
CA VAL A 71 -4.85 -4.72 3.76
C VAL A 71 -3.47 -4.94 3.16
N LEU A 72 -2.45 -5.13 4.00
CA LEU A 72 -1.07 -5.41 3.55
C LEU A 72 -0.98 -6.74 2.78
N ASP A 73 -1.57 -7.81 3.31
CA ASP A 73 -1.59 -9.12 2.65
C ASP A 73 -2.37 -9.07 1.33
N ALA A 74 -3.42 -8.25 1.25
CA ALA A 74 -4.21 -8.07 0.03
C ALA A 74 -3.38 -7.38 -1.04
N ALA A 75 -2.73 -6.27 -0.69
CA ALA A 75 -1.81 -5.54 -1.55
C ALA A 75 -0.60 -6.38 -2.00
N ALA A 76 0.04 -7.12 -1.08
CA ALA A 76 1.13 -8.03 -1.39
C ALA A 76 0.69 -9.16 -2.35
N GLY A 77 -0.56 -9.61 -2.25
CA GLY A 77 -1.14 -10.58 -3.19
C GLY A 77 -1.11 -10.11 -4.65
N LEU A 78 -1.20 -8.80 -4.88
CA LEU A 78 -1.20 -8.20 -6.22
C LEU A 78 0.19 -8.16 -6.85
N CYS A 79 1.26 -8.29 -6.05
CA CYS A 79 2.64 -8.28 -6.53
C CYS A 79 2.89 -9.37 -7.58
N SER A 80 2.21 -10.51 -7.46
CA SER A 80 2.34 -11.61 -8.43
C SER A 80 1.51 -11.38 -9.70
N GLU A 81 0.49 -10.51 -9.65
CA GLU A 81 -0.44 -10.25 -10.75
C GLU A 81 0.10 -9.19 -11.71
N PHE A 82 0.57 -8.05 -11.20
CA PHE A 82 0.94 -6.91 -12.05
C PHE A 82 2.36 -6.95 -12.61
N LYS A 83 3.26 -7.73 -12.00
CA LYS A 83 4.65 -7.94 -12.47
C LYS A 83 5.43 -6.66 -12.79
N VAL A 84 5.10 -5.54 -12.14
CA VAL A 84 5.78 -4.23 -12.33
C VAL A 84 7.22 -4.26 -11.80
N MET A 85 7.48 -5.15 -10.83
CA MET A 85 8.79 -5.36 -10.22
C MET A 85 8.90 -6.81 -9.73
N PRO A 86 10.11 -7.29 -9.37
CA PRO A 86 10.28 -8.61 -8.77
C PRO A 86 9.39 -8.80 -7.54
N LYS A 87 8.89 -10.03 -7.35
CA LYS A 87 7.90 -10.34 -6.31
C LYS A 87 8.39 -9.99 -4.91
N ASP A 88 9.63 -10.33 -4.61
CA ASP A 88 10.31 -10.06 -3.35
C ASP A 88 10.48 -8.55 -3.11
N VAL A 89 10.85 -7.78 -4.13
CA VAL A 89 10.93 -6.31 -4.06
C VAL A 89 9.56 -5.70 -3.80
N CYS A 90 8.52 -6.17 -4.48
CA CYS A 90 7.15 -5.68 -4.27
C CYS A 90 6.65 -5.99 -2.84
N HIS A 91 6.87 -7.21 -2.36
CA HIS A 91 6.55 -7.57 -0.99
C HIS A 91 7.31 -6.70 0.01
N GLY A 92 8.61 -6.51 -0.20
CA GLY A 92 9.44 -5.64 0.63
C GLY A 92 8.89 -4.22 0.69
N LEU A 93 8.48 -3.65 -0.45
CA LEU A 93 7.88 -2.32 -0.53
C LEU A 93 6.55 -2.24 0.22
N VAL A 94 5.66 -3.22 0.02
CA VAL A 94 4.34 -3.26 0.68
C VAL A 94 4.50 -3.35 2.20
N TYR A 95 5.36 -4.23 2.72
CA TYR A 95 5.50 -4.39 4.17
C TYR A 95 6.37 -3.34 4.85
N SER A 96 7.26 -2.65 4.12
CA SER A 96 8.03 -1.52 4.66
C SER A 96 7.23 -0.22 4.69
N GLN A 97 6.60 0.15 3.57
CA GLN A 97 5.91 1.45 3.43
C GLN A 97 4.42 1.37 3.72
N GLY A 98 3.80 0.20 3.49
CA GLY A 98 2.37 0.00 3.66
C GLY A 98 1.85 0.37 5.06
N PRO A 99 2.52 0.04 6.18
CA PRO A 99 2.05 0.45 7.51
C PRO A 99 1.88 1.96 7.64
N VAL A 100 2.87 2.74 7.19
CA VAL A 100 2.82 4.22 7.24
C VAL A 100 1.70 4.76 6.34
N LEU A 101 1.51 4.17 5.16
CA LEU A 101 0.42 4.54 4.25
C LEU A 101 -0.95 4.22 4.86
N ILE A 102 -1.10 3.09 5.55
CA ILE A 102 -2.35 2.73 6.22
C ILE A 102 -2.68 3.73 7.32
N GLU A 103 -1.72 4.13 8.16
CA GLU A 103 -1.96 5.18 9.17
C GLU A 103 -2.39 6.49 8.50
N SER A 104 -1.71 6.88 7.42
CA SER A 104 -2.08 8.10 6.66
C SER A 104 -3.50 8.02 6.10
N VAL A 105 -3.92 6.86 5.58
CA VAL A 105 -5.27 6.61 5.06
C VAL A 105 -6.31 6.62 6.18
N LEU A 106 -5.97 6.13 7.37
CA LEU A 106 -6.85 6.17 8.56
C LEU A 106 -7.10 7.61 9.04
N GLU A 107 -6.14 8.51 8.89
CA GLU A 107 -6.31 9.94 9.21
C GLU A 107 -6.94 10.75 8.08
N ALA A 108 -6.80 10.31 6.82
CA ALA A 108 -7.26 11.04 5.65
C ALA A 108 -8.80 11.11 5.52
N SER A 109 -9.30 12.24 5.04
CA SER A 109 -10.71 12.45 4.70
C SER A 109 -10.98 11.98 3.26
N LEU A 110 -11.07 10.66 3.06
CA LEU A 110 -11.07 10.02 1.73
C LEU A 110 -12.26 10.36 0.81
N LEU A 111 -13.45 10.56 1.38
CA LEU A 111 -14.63 10.98 0.61
C LEU A 111 -14.60 12.47 0.27
N SER A 112 -13.67 13.23 0.89
CA SER A 112 -13.39 14.62 0.58
C SER A 112 -12.18 14.73 -0.37
N GLY A 113 -11.46 15.86 -0.36
CA GLY A 113 -10.33 16.11 -1.26
C GLY A 113 -9.21 15.05 -1.17
N ASP A 114 -8.88 14.58 0.03
CA ASP A 114 -7.69 13.76 0.28
C ASP A 114 -7.64 12.48 -0.55
N GLY A 115 -8.77 11.77 -0.68
CA GLY A 115 -8.82 10.55 -1.49
C GLY A 115 -8.48 10.81 -2.96
N LYS A 116 -8.93 11.95 -3.50
CA LYS A 116 -8.61 12.36 -4.87
C LYS A 116 -7.14 12.75 -5.02
N TYR A 117 -6.57 13.43 -4.03
CA TYR A 117 -5.13 13.74 -4.01
C TYR A 117 -4.28 12.47 -3.99
N ILE A 118 -4.58 11.52 -3.10
CA ILE A 118 -3.85 10.25 -2.99
C ILE A 118 -3.95 9.48 -4.32
N CYS A 119 -5.16 9.35 -4.88
CA CYS A 119 -5.38 8.65 -6.13
C CYS A 119 -4.72 9.33 -7.36
N HIS A 120 -4.60 10.65 -7.35
CA HIS A 120 -3.81 11.38 -8.34
C HIS A 120 -2.31 11.06 -8.21
N GLN A 121 -1.75 11.13 -7.00
CA GLN A 121 -0.31 10.96 -6.78
C GLN A 121 0.17 9.52 -6.97
N VAL A 122 -0.62 8.52 -6.55
CA VAL A 122 -0.18 7.12 -6.54
C VAL A 122 -0.46 6.43 -7.87
N LEU A 123 -1.64 6.66 -8.47
CA LEU A 123 -2.07 5.95 -9.69
C LEU A 123 -2.28 6.88 -10.89
N GLY A 124 -2.25 8.21 -10.71
CA GLY A 124 -2.69 9.14 -11.76
C GLY A 124 -4.18 9.02 -12.11
N ALA A 125 -4.97 8.32 -11.29
CA ALA A 125 -6.35 7.95 -11.60
C ALA A 125 -7.35 9.10 -11.44
N CYS A 126 -7.00 10.10 -10.64
CA CYS A 126 -7.78 11.32 -10.45
C CYS A 126 -7.08 12.51 -11.14
N PRO A 127 -7.83 13.53 -11.60
CA PRO A 127 -7.23 14.76 -12.08
C PRO A 127 -6.45 15.46 -10.97
N ALA A 128 -5.44 16.23 -11.38
CA ALA A 128 -4.69 17.09 -10.46
C ALA A 128 -5.67 18.02 -9.75
N GLN A 129 -5.62 18.05 -8.42
CA GLN A 129 -6.44 18.95 -7.63
C GLN A 129 -5.77 20.33 -7.60
N GLY A 130 -6.58 21.39 -7.56
CA GLY A 130 -6.06 22.77 -7.52
C GLY A 130 -5.24 23.04 -6.27
N VAL A 131 -4.12 23.76 -6.41
CA VAL A 131 -3.30 24.20 -5.27
C VAL A 131 -4.14 25.11 -4.39
N THR A 132 -4.24 24.81 -3.10
CA THR A 132 -4.85 25.72 -2.14
C THR A 132 -3.85 26.83 -1.83
N SER A 133 -4.14 28.06 -2.23
CA SER A 133 -3.31 29.20 -1.87
C SER A 133 -3.46 29.49 -0.37
N GLY A 134 -2.32 29.56 0.32
CA GLY A 134 -2.25 30.01 1.70
C GLY A 134 -1.59 31.38 1.75
N THR A 135 -2.11 32.29 2.59
CA THR A 135 -1.38 33.51 2.93
C THR A 135 -0.51 33.22 4.15
N LEU A 136 0.80 33.28 3.97
CA LEU A 136 1.75 33.21 5.07
C LEU A 136 2.00 34.61 5.61
N THR A 137 1.77 34.81 6.91
CA THR A 137 2.12 36.06 7.58
C THR A 137 3.50 35.91 8.20
N PHE A 138 4.44 36.75 7.78
CA PHE A 138 5.74 36.80 8.42
C PHE A 138 5.63 37.56 9.75
N PRO A 139 6.24 37.05 10.85
CA PRO A 139 6.20 37.72 12.15
C PRO A 139 6.81 39.13 12.13
N LYS A 140 7.71 39.40 11.19
CA LYS A 140 8.42 40.67 11.05
C LYS A 140 8.38 41.13 9.60
N ALA A 141 8.21 42.43 9.41
CA ALA A 141 8.36 43.05 8.10
C ALA A 141 9.79 42.88 7.56
N LYS A 142 9.91 42.84 6.24
CA LYS A 142 11.20 42.82 5.55
C LYS A 142 12.05 44.02 6.03
N PRO A 143 13.31 43.81 6.47
CA PRO A 143 14.17 44.93 6.88
C PRO A 143 14.38 45.91 5.72
N ALA A 144 14.18 47.21 5.98
CA ALA A 144 14.26 48.25 4.95
C ALA A 144 15.68 48.43 4.39
N ASN A 145 16.71 48.20 5.20
CA ASN A 145 18.12 48.44 4.87
C ASN A 145 18.97 47.19 5.08
N ALA A 146 18.54 46.05 4.54
CA ALA A 146 19.35 44.82 4.58
C ALA A 146 20.62 45.00 3.73
N SER A 147 21.77 45.17 4.38
CA SER A 147 23.08 45.16 3.74
C SER A 147 23.78 43.84 4.07
N PRO A 148 24.58 43.28 3.13
CA PRO A 148 25.49 42.20 3.48
C PRO A 148 26.40 42.63 4.64
N PRO A 149 26.76 41.72 5.55
CA PRO A 149 27.81 41.97 6.52
C PRO A 149 29.12 42.34 5.82
N ALA A 150 29.96 43.13 6.48
CA ALA A 150 31.31 43.39 6.00
C ALA A 150 32.07 42.07 5.79
N HIS A 151 32.79 41.97 4.68
CA HIS A 151 33.56 40.77 4.37
C HIS A 151 34.65 40.56 5.43
N SER A 152 34.68 39.37 6.03
CA SER A 152 35.65 39.02 7.09
C SER A 152 37.09 38.83 6.60
N GLY A 153 37.34 38.84 5.28
CA GLY A 153 38.61 38.45 4.67
C GLY A 153 39.01 36.98 4.84
N LYS A 154 38.16 36.14 5.46
CA LYS A 154 38.43 34.72 5.72
C LYS A 154 37.67 33.85 4.72
N THR A 155 38.35 32.87 4.13
CA THR A 155 37.72 31.82 3.34
C THR A 155 37.26 30.68 4.23
N ILE A 156 36.15 30.04 3.87
CA ILE A 156 35.69 28.79 4.48
C ILE A 156 35.43 27.78 3.37
N ASP A 157 35.80 26.53 3.61
CA ASP A 157 35.46 25.42 2.72
C ASP A 157 34.16 24.78 3.21
N VAL A 158 33.15 24.76 2.35
CA VAL A 158 31.85 24.15 2.64
C VAL A 158 31.70 22.93 1.75
N LEU A 159 31.81 21.75 2.36
CA LEU A 159 31.41 20.51 1.70
C LEU A 159 29.90 20.35 1.83
N HIS A 160 29.18 20.53 0.73
CA HIS A 160 27.76 20.20 0.63
C HIS A 160 27.61 18.86 -0.10
N LEU A 161 27.19 17.83 0.64
CA LEU A 161 26.77 16.55 0.06
C LEU A 161 25.25 16.50 0.14
N SER A 162 24.61 16.49 -1.04
CA SER A 162 23.15 16.43 -1.23
C SER A 162 22.76 15.12 -1.89
#